data_AF-A0A6C0C2C8-F1
#
_entry.id   AF-A0A6C0C2C8-F1
#
_cell.length_a   1.000
_cell.length_b   1.000
_cell.length_c   1.000
_cell.angle_alpha   90.00
_cell.angle_beta   90.00
_cell.angle_gamma   90.00
#
_symmetry.space_group_name_H-M   'P 1'
#
loop_
_entity.id
_entity.type
_entity.pdbx_description
1 polymer ?
#
loop_
_entity_poly.entity_id
_entity_poly.type
_entity_poly.pdbx_seq_one_letter_code
_entity_poly.pdbx_strand_id
1 'polypeptide(L)'
;MSIKMLTIKQFYDRHEACEEIEGEVRFVSGCVGTNRSRNNPRELTSLTSRLRQSMCICHKHYGKYKWTSLDKLSKTNKLHFADSIEVAFRNHCISQNLDVDMGAGTYYAMQQECERLELEIRKKNLAMEAFRLSTEKDLKKKTCPMEGCPGMCTRDFDQYNPEGYEVCFCCKKKQELECPICYETLSVNNMVKSDTCAHHICWKCYGQAYKGGNPITKCPMCRSQFVERT
;
A
#
# COMPACT_ATOMS: atom_id res chain seq x y z
N MET A 1 2.09 -16.45 40.22
CA MET A 1 2.82 -16.70 38.96
C MET A 1 4.22 -16.13 39.11
N SER A 2 5.27 -16.88 38.77
CA SER A 2 6.66 -16.40 38.88
C SER A 2 6.98 -15.46 37.71
N ILE A 3 7.56 -14.30 38.02
CA ILE A 3 7.99 -13.34 36.99
C ILE A 3 9.31 -13.82 36.39
N LYS A 4 9.32 -13.98 35.07
CA LYS A 4 10.53 -14.33 34.35
C LYS A 4 11.36 -13.07 34.09
N MET A 5 12.59 -13.09 34.59
CA MET A 5 13.59 -12.04 34.38
C MET A 5 14.53 -12.43 33.24
N LEU A 6 14.92 -11.45 32.42
CA LEU A 6 16.06 -11.53 31.51
C LEU A 6 17.22 -10.72 32.08
N THR A 7 18.42 -11.28 32.04
CA THR A 7 19.65 -10.52 32.27
C THR A 7 19.94 -9.60 31.07
N ILE A 8 20.65 -8.48 31.29
CA ILE A 8 21.15 -7.62 30.20
C ILE A 8 21.85 -8.47 29.12
N LYS A 9 22.69 -9.41 29.54
CA LYS A 9 23.42 -10.31 28.64
C LYS A 9 22.46 -11.15 27.79
N GLN A 10 21.40 -11.70 28.36
CA GLN A 10 20.40 -12.46 27.59
C GLN A 10 19.60 -11.56 26.63
N PHE A 11 19.35 -10.31 26.98
CA PHE A 11 18.66 -9.36 26.11
C PHE A 11 19.49 -8.94 24.89
N TYR A 12 20.80 -8.74 25.06
CA TYR A 12 21.69 -8.29 23.97
C TYR A 12 22.42 -9.41 23.24
N ASP A 13 22.89 -10.45 23.93
CA ASP A 13 23.78 -11.47 23.34
C ASP A 13 23.01 -12.67 22.75
N ARG A 14 21.74 -12.89 23.12
CA ARG A 14 20.97 -14.06 22.66
C ARG A 14 19.85 -13.66 21.70
N HIS A 15 20.21 -13.57 20.42
CA HIS A 15 19.23 -13.63 19.33
C HIS A 15 18.64 -15.04 19.11
N GLU A 16 19.14 -16.09 19.78
CA GLU A 16 18.78 -17.51 19.55
C GLU A 16 18.13 -18.24 20.75
N ALA A 17 17.73 -17.53 21.82
CA ALA A 17 17.10 -18.17 23.00
C ALA A 17 15.69 -17.68 23.34
N CYS A 18 14.92 -17.18 22.36
CA CYS A 18 13.46 -17.20 22.50
C CYS A 18 13.00 -18.59 22.08
N GLU A 19 12.87 -19.50 23.04
CA GLU A 19 12.05 -20.70 22.86
C GLU A 19 10.59 -20.22 22.70
N GLU A 20 10.20 -20.00 21.45
CA GLU A 20 8.86 -20.20 20.85
C GLU A 20 7.59 -19.71 21.58
N ILE A 21 7.61 -18.61 22.34
CA ILE A 21 6.35 -18.02 22.84
C ILE A 21 6.20 -16.59 22.33
N GLU A 22 5.56 -16.48 21.17
CA GLU A 22 5.10 -15.20 20.65
C GLU A 22 4.18 -14.51 21.66
N GLY A 23 4.47 -13.24 21.95
CA GLY A 23 3.74 -12.47 22.96
C GLY A 23 4.24 -12.65 24.39
N GLU A 24 5.26 -13.50 24.65
CA GLU A 24 5.83 -13.60 26.00
C GLU A 24 6.50 -12.28 26.41
N VAL A 25 6.13 -11.77 27.57
CA VAL A 25 6.67 -10.53 28.13
C VAL A 25 7.58 -10.86 29.32
N ARG A 26 8.78 -10.29 29.32
CA ARG A 26 9.78 -10.46 30.38
C ARG A 26 10.35 -9.13 30.81
N PHE A 27 10.84 -9.10 32.04
CA PHE A 27 11.49 -7.93 32.63
C PHE A 27 13.00 -8.03 32.47
N VAL A 28 13.63 -6.98 31.93
CA VAL A 28 15.10 -6.93 31.82
C VAL A 28 15.67 -6.35 33.11
N SER A 29 16.39 -7.18 33.87
CA SER A 29 17.13 -6.75 35.06
C SER A 29 18.43 -6.08 34.63
N GLY A 30 18.56 -4.78 34.88
CA GLY A 30 19.77 -4.04 34.54
C GLY A 30 19.76 -2.57 34.94
N CYS A 31 20.89 -2.07 35.42
CA CYS A 31 21.10 -0.63 35.61
C CYS A 31 21.20 0.04 34.24
N VAL A 32 20.17 0.79 33.84
CA VAL A 32 20.28 1.73 32.71
C VAL A 32 21.10 2.92 33.20
N GLY A 33 22.41 2.75 33.27
CA GLY A 33 23.32 3.89 33.31
C GLY A 33 23.15 4.63 31.99
N THR A 34 22.47 5.78 32.00
CA THR A 34 22.70 6.74 30.91
C THR A 34 24.20 7.05 30.92
N ASN A 35 24.84 7.14 29.75
CA ASN A 35 26.30 7.35 29.64
C ASN A 35 26.83 8.59 30.40
N ARG A 36 25.95 9.43 30.97
CA ARG A 36 26.28 10.60 31.79
C ARG A 36 26.58 10.31 33.26
N SER A 37 26.18 9.14 33.79
CA SER A 37 26.21 8.86 35.25
C SER A 37 27.48 8.14 35.75
N ARG A 38 28.58 8.12 34.98
CA ARG A 38 29.78 7.35 35.34
C ARG A 38 30.70 8.01 36.37
N ASN A 39 30.51 9.30 36.69
CA ASN A 39 31.53 10.07 37.42
C ASN A 39 31.15 10.49 38.85
N ASN A 40 29.99 10.07 39.39
CA ASN A 40 29.61 10.48 40.75
C ASN A 40 29.21 9.28 41.64
N PRO A 41 30.11 8.80 42.51
CA PRO A 41 29.84 7.68 43.42
C PRO A 41 28.74 7.97 44.46
N ARG A 42 28.38 9.24 44.70
CA ARG A 42 27.34 9.63 45.66
C ARG A 42 25.91 9.54 45.11
N GLU A 43 25.71 9.37 43.80
CA GLU A 43 24.37 9.16 43.23
C GLU A 43 23.94 7.67 43.27
N LEU A 44 24.88 6.75 43.47
CA LEU A 44 24.64 5.30 43.46
C LEU A 44 23.64 4.84 44.53
N THR A 45 23.65 5.47 45.71
CA THR A 45 22.75 5.13 46.83
C THR A 45 21.33 5.68 46.66
N SER A 46 21.09 6.63 45.76
CA SER A 46 19.72 7.05 45.37
C SER A 46 19.16 6.22 44.20
N LEU A 47 20.04 5.64 43.37
CA LEU A 47 19.70 4.85 42.17
C LEU A 47 19.35 3.39 42.46
N THR A 48 19.73 2.85 43.62
CA THR A 48 19.27 1.52 44.08
C THR A 48 17.75 1.44 44.28
N SER A 49 17.07 2.58 44.42
CA SER A 49 15.60 2.65 44.54
C SER A 49 14.85 2.59 43.21
N ARG A 50 15.54 2.61 42.06
CA ARG A 50 14.92 2.50 40.73
C ARG A 50 15.72 1.56 39.84
N LEU A 51 15.73 0.27 40.19
CA LEU A 51 15.84 -0.78 39.19
C LEU A 51 14.64 -0.61 38.23
N ARG A 52 14.76 0.27 37.22
CA ARG A 52 13.80 0.34 36.12
C ARG A 52 13.94 -0.96 35.33
N GLN A 53 13.24 -1.98 35.80
CA GLN A 53 13.01 -3.19 35.04
C GLN A 53 12.25 -2.78 33.79
N SER A 54 12.93 -2.70 32.66
CA SER A 54 12.28 -2.41 31.38
C SER A 54 11.60 -3.67 30.89
N MET A 55 10.35 -3.56 30.48
CA MET A 55 9.61 -4.67 29.88
C MET A 55 10.06 -4.85 28.44
N CYS A 56 10.19 -6.11 28.04
CA CYS A 56 10.45 -6.51 26.67
C CYS A 56 9.51 -7.64 26.29
N ILE A 57 9.21 -7.75 25.00
CA ILE A 57 8.32 -8.76 24.46
C ILE A 57 9.02 -9.56 23.37
N CYS A 58 8.80 -10.87 23.33
CA CYS A 58 9.23 -11.71 22.21
C CYS A 58 8.16 -11.66 21.11
N HIS A 59 8.56 -11.25 19.91
CA HIS A 59 7.68 -11.23 18.73
C HIS A 59 8.45 -11.63 17.48
N LYS A 60 7.72 -12.07 16.44
CA LYS A 60 8.32 -12.51 15.19
C LYS A 60 8.53 -11.32 14.25
N HIS A 61 9.78 -11.11 13.85
CA HIS A 61 10.17 -10.03 12.96
C HIS A 61 11.00 -10.60 11.79
N TYR A 62 10.47 -10.51 10.57
CA TYR A 62 11.04 -11.14 9.36
C TYR A 62 11.34 -12.63 9.52
N GLY A 63 10.40 -13.38 10.10
CA GLY A 63 10.53 -14.83 10.27
C GLY A 63 11.38 -15.28 11.47
N LYS A 64 12.04 -14.36 12.18
CA LYS A 64 12.89 -14.66 13.34
C LYS A 64 12.31 -14.06 14.62
N TYR A 65 12.40 -14.78 15.73
CA TYR A 65 11.98 -14.28 17.04
C TYR A 65 12.98 -13.28 17.61
N LYS A 66 12.48 -12.19 18.18
CA LYS A 66 13.31 -11.14 18.77
C LYS A 66 12.66 -10.54 20.02
N TRP A 67 13.46 -10.37 21.06
CA TRP A 67 13.11 -9.54 22.22
C TRP A 67 13.21 -8.06 21.85
N THR A 68 12.12 -7.33 22.01
CA THR A 68 12.08 -5.88 21.75
C THR A 68 11.55 -5.16 22.97
N SER A 69 12.26 -4.11 23.39
CA SER A 69 11.78 -3.20 24.44
C SER A 69 10.46 -2.56 24.01
N LEU A 70 9.51 -2.40 24.94
CA LEU A 70 8.20 -1.81 24.64
C LEU A 70 8.33 -0.39 24.04
N ASP A 71 9.34 0.39 24.39
CA ASP A 71 9.57 1.73 23.83
C ASP A 71 9.91 1.69 22.34
N LYS A 72 10.51 0.59 21.89
CA LYS A 72 10.94 0.38 20.49
C LYS A 72 9.94 -0.46 19.68
N LEU A 73 8.86 -0.93 20.31
CA LEU A 73 7.84 -1.73 19.66
C LEU A 73 6.96 -0.83 18.77
N SER A 74 6.64 -1.28 17.56
CA SER A 74 5.75 -0.56 16.66
C SER A 74 4.35 -0.39 17.27
N LYS A 75 3.60 0.64 16.87
CA LYS A 75 2.22 0.86 17.35
C LYS A 75 1.33 -0.35 17.08
N THR A 76 1.46 -0.96 15.91
CA THR A 76 0.70 -2.16 15.53
C THR A 76 0.99 -3.34 16.45
N ASN A 77 2.26 -3.60 16.77
CA ASN A 77 2.61 -4.72 17.65
C ASN A 77 2.24 -4.43 19.11
N LYS A 78 2.25 -3.17 19.55
CA LYS A 78 1.73 -2.79 20.88
C LYS A 78 0.25 -3.15 21.04
N LEU A 79 -0.56 -2.84 20.03
CA LEU A 79 -1.98 -3.19 20.01
C LEU A 79 -2.17 -4.71 19.94
N HIS A 80 -1.40 -5.39 19.07
CA HIS A 80 -1.50 -6.84 18.90
C HIS A 80 -1.21 -7.62 20.19
N PHE A 81 -0.27 -7.13 21.00
CA PHE A 81 0.14 -7.78 22.25
C PHE A 81 -0.34 -7.06 23.52
N ALA A 82 -1.39 -6.23 23.43
CA ALA A 82 -1.85 -5.41 24.55
C ALA A 82 -2.18 -6.26 25.79
N ASP A 83 -2.94 -7.35 25.61
CA ASP A 83 -3.34 -8.25 26.70
C ASP A 83 -2.13 -8.88 27.40
N SER A 84 -1.15 -9.35 26.64
CA SER A 84 0.06 -9.97 27.19
C SER A 84 0.91 -8.97 27.99
N ILE A 85 0.98 -7.73 27.51
CA ILE A 85 1.67 -6.62 28.20
C ILE A 85 0.95 -6.29 29.50
N GLU A 86 -0.38 -6.18 29.48
CA GLU A 86 -1.20 -5.87 30.65
C GLU A 86 -1.06 -6.93 31.75
N VAL A 87 -1.19 -8.22 31.39
CA VAL A 87 -1.07 -9.33 32.33
C VAL A 87 0.32 -9.34 32.98
N ALA A 88 1.38 -9.13 32.20
CA ALA A 88 2.73 -9.11 32.72
C ALA A 88 2.99 -7.91 33.64
N PHE A 89 2.45 -6.73 33.31
CA PHE A 89 2.53 -5.54 34.15
C PHE A 89 1.81 -5.77 35.48
N ARG A 90 0.58 -6.28 35.45
CA ARG A 90 -0.20 -6.57 36.66
C ARG A 90 0.50 -7.57 37.59
N ASN A 91 1.04 -8.65 37.02
CA ASN A 91 1.81 -9.63 37.79
C ASN A 91 3.05 -9.01 38.46
N HIS A 92 3.70 -8.06 37.79
CA HIS A 92 4.83 -7.34 38.34
C HIS A 92 4.46 -6.44 39.51
N CYS A 93 3.41 -5.64 39.35
CA CYS A 93 2.85 -4.83 40.43
C CYS A 93 2.55 -5.67 41.68
N ILE A 94 1.85 -6.80 41.49
CA ILE A 94 1.54 -7.76 42.57
C ILE A 94 2.83 -8.27 43.24
N SER A 95 3.84 -8.67 42.45
CA SER A 95 5.08 -9.23 43.00
C SER A 95 5.93 -8.26 43.83
N GLN A 96 5.85 -6.96 43.51
CA GLN A 96 6.59 -5.92 44.21
C GLN A 96 5.83 -5.41 45.43
N ASN A 97 4.66 -6.01 45.72
CA ASN A 97 3.72 -5.53 46.73
C ASN A 97 3.44 -4.02 46.57
N LEU A 98 3.51 -3.54 45.31
CA LEU A 98 3.14 -2.20 44.98
C LEU A 98 1.63 -2.19 45.04
N ASP A 99 1.07 -1.36 45.91
CA ASP A 99 -0.35 -1.07 45.96
C ASP A 99 -0.69 -0.25 44.72
N VAL A 100 -0.66 -0.93 43.57
CA VAL A 100 -1.04 -0.35 42.31
C VAL A 100 -2.55 -0.51 42.29
N ASP A 101 -3.20 0.45 42.92
CA ASP A 101 -4.50 0.90 42.46
C ASP A 101 -4.31 1.29 40.98
N MET A 102 -4.35 0.29 40.09
CA MET A 102 -4.70 0.50 38.68
C MET A 102 -6.19 0.84 38.67
N GLY A 103 -6.54 1.90 39.41
CA GLY A 103 -7.89 2.36 39.57
C GLY A 103 -8.45 2.55 38.18
N ALA A 104 -9.74 2.25 38.04
CA ALA A 104 -10.47 2.25 36.78
C ALA A 104 -10.13 3.42 35.83
N GLY A 105 -9.65 4.57 36.35
CA GLY A 105 -9.17 5.70 35.58
C GLY A 105 -7.99 5.45 34.62
N THR A 106 -6.97 4.65 34.96
CA THR A 106 -5.83 4.42 34.04
C THR A 106 -6.19 3.47 32.90
N TYR A 107 -6.98 2.44 33.20
CA TYR A 107 -7.54 1.54 32.19
C TYR A 107 -8.51 2.28 31.27
N TYR A 108 -9.39 3.11 31.83
CA TYR A 108 -10.33 3.92 31.07
C TYR A 108 -9.62 4.90 30.12
N ALA A 109 -8.55 5.54 30.57
CA ALA A 109 -7.74 6.43 29.72
C ALA A 109 -7.06 5.69 28.56
N MET A 110 -6.56 4.48 28.80
CA MET A 110 -5.98 3.63 27.75
C MET A 110 -7.05 3.19 26.75
N GLN A 111 -8.22 2.77 27.24
CA GLN A 111 -9.35 2.38 26.41
C GLN A 111 -9.83 3.53 25.51
N GLN A 112 -9.97 4.73 26.06
CA GLN A 112 -10.30 5.93 25.29
C GLN A 112 -9.26 6.24 24.20
N GLU A 113 -7.97 6.07 24.49
CA GLU A 113 -6.90 6.31 23.52
C GLU A 113 -6.92 5.25 22.40
N CYS A 114 -7.20 3.98 22.73
CA CYS A 114 -7.39 2.93 21.74
C CYS A 114 -8.58 3.23 20.80
N GLU A 115 -9.75 3.56 21.36
CA GLU A 115 -10.95 3.92 20.59
C GLU A 115 -10.70 5.14 19.67
N ARG A 116 -9.97 6.14 20.17
CA ARG A 116 -9.57 7.33 19.40
C ARG A 116 -8.69 6.95 18.20
N LEU A 117 -7.70 6.08 18.41
CA LEU A 117 -6.78 5.63 17.37
C LEU A 117 -7.51 4.79 16.30
N GLU A 118 -8.44 3.93 16.70
CA GLU A 118 -9.26 3.15 15.76
C GLU A 118 -10.12 4.05 14.86
N LEU A 119 -10.75 5.08 15.44
CA LEU A 119 -11.51 6.09 14.70
C LEU A 119 -10.63 6.84 13.70
N GLU A 120 -9.41 7.20 14.08
CA GLU A 120 -8.46 7.89 13.20
C GLU A 120 -8.04 7.01 12.02
N ILE A 121 -7.77 5.73 12.26
CA ILE A 121 -7.45 4.75 11.22
C ILE A 121 -8.63 4.59 10.26
N ARG A 122 -9.85 4.46 10.79
CA ARG A 122 -11.06 4.32 9.97
C ARG A 122 -11.30 5.53 9.07
N LYS A 123 -11.10 6.75 9.59
CA LYS A 123 -11.20 7.99 8.81
C LYS A 123 -10.17 8.05 7.69
N LYS A 124 -8.92 7.66 7.95
CA LYS A 124 -7.86 7.62 6.91
C LYS A 124 -8.17 6.59 5.81
N ASN A 125 -8.66 5.42 6.19
CA ASN A 125 -9.05 4.38 5.22
C ASN A 125 -10.19 4.84 4.32
N LEU A 126 -11.22 5.50 4.89
CA LEU A 126 -12.31 6.07 4.11
C LEU A 126 -11.83 7.17 3.14
N ALA A 127 -10.94 8.05 3.59
CA ALA A 127 -10.36 9.09 2.75
C ALA A 127 -9.52 8.51 1.59
N MET A 128 -8.73 7.47 1.86
CA MET A 128 -7.97 6.77 0.83
C MET A 128 -8.88 6.08 -0.21
N GLU A 129 -9.95 5.40 0.23
CA GLU A 129 -10.86 4.73 -0.70
C GLU A 129 -11.63 5.75 -1.55
N ALA A 130 -12.07 6.87 -0.97
CA ALA A 130 -12.69 7.96 -1.71
C ALA A 130 -11.73 8.54 -2.78
N PHE A 131 -10.45 8.72 -2.43
CA PHE A 131 -9.44 9.15 -3.39
C PHE A 131 -9.25 8.13 -4.53
N ARG A 132 -9.19 6.84 -4.22
CA ARG A 132 -9.06 5.77 -5.22
C ARG A 132 -10.24 5.73 -6.20
N LEU A 133 -11.46 5.84 -5.67
CA LEU A 133 -12.68 5.88 -6.48
C LEU A 133 -12.77 7.16 -7.34
N SER A 134 -12.24 8.29 -6.86
CA SER A 134 -12.14 9.51 -7.68
C SER A 134 -11.12 9.38 -8.82
N THR A 135 -9.99 8.71 -8.58
CA THR A 135 -8.96 8.51 -9.61
C THR A 135 -9.37 7.47 -10.66
N GLU A 136 -10.15 6.46 -10.30
CA GLU A 136 -10.66 5.48 -11.27
C GLU A 136 -11.70 6.08 -12.24
N LYS A 137 -12.52 7.04 -11.80
CA LYS A 137 -13.53 7.69 -12.65
C LYS A 137 -12.96 8.70 -13.63
N ASP A 138 -11.81 9.30 -13.33
CA ASP A 138 -11.21 10.38 -14.14
C ASP A 138 -10.14 9.91 -15.14
N LEU A 139 -9.78 8.63 -15.17
CA LEU A 139 -8.81 8.11 -16.13
C LEU A 139 -9.52 7.55 -17.38
N LYS A 140 -10.20 8.42 -18.14
CA LYS A 140 -10.52 8.11 -19.54
C LYS A 140 -9.21 7.87 -20.28
N LYS A 141 -8.90 6.59 -20.49
CA LYS A 141 -7.70 6.18 -21.23
C LYS A 141 -7.96 6.36 -22.72
N LYS A 142 -7.04 7.04 -23.40
CA LYS A 142 -6.97 7.01 -24.87
C LYS A 142 -6.21 5.76 -25.30
N THR A 143 -6.74 5.07 -26.31
CA THR A 143 -6.12 3.91 -26.95
C THR A 143 -5.76 4.24 -28.39
N CYS A 144 -4.76 3.55 -28.93
CA CYS A 144 -4.47 3.62 -30.35
C CYS A 144 -5.47 2.73 -31.14
N PRO A 145 -5.52 2.85 -32.49
CA PRO A 145 -6.41 2.04 -33.33
C PRO A 145 -6.14 0.53 -33.30
N MET A 146 -4.98 0.10 -32.80
CA MET A 146 -4.64 -1.32 -32.72
C MET A 146 -5.43 -2.03 -31.63
N GLU A 147 -6.03 -3.17 -31.97
CA GLU A 147 -6.75 -4.00 -31.03
C GLU A 147 -5.82 -4.50 -29.89
N GLY A 148 -6.36 -4.48 -28.66
CA GLY A 148 -5.63 -4.87 -27.46
C GLY A 148 -4.67 -3.81 -26.91
N CYS A 149 -4.77 -2.54 -27.33
CA CYS A 149 -3.98 -1.47 -26.72
C CYS A 149 -4.40 -1.24 -25.24
N PRO A 150 -3.47 -1.30 -24.27
CA PRO A 150 -3.80 -1.10 -22.84
C PRO A 150 -4.23 0.34 -22.52
N GLY A 151 -3.99 1.27 -23.45
CA GLY A 151 -4.27 2.69 -23.32
C GLY A 151 -3.35 3.41 -22.34
N MET A 152 -3.41 4.73 -22.36
CA MET A 152 -2.77 5.59 -21.36
C MET A 152 -3.64 6.81 -21.07
N CYS A 153 -3.32 7.56 -20.02
CA CYS A 153 -4.08 8.77 -19.72
C CYS A 153 -3.99 9.76 -20.89
N THR A 154 -5.02 10.59 -21.05
CA THR A 154 -5.13 11.49 -22.21
C THR A 154 -3.90 12.39 -22.39
N ARG A 155 -3.39 12.97 -21.28
CA ARG A 155 -2.21 13.84 -21.31
C ARG A 155 -0.96 13.10 -21.82
N ASP A 156 -0.69 11.93 -21.27
CA ASP A 156 0.50 11.16 -21.65
C ASP A 156 0.34 10.64 -23.08
N PHE A 157 -0.90 10.32 -23.50
CA PHE A 157 -1.20 9.90 -24.87
C PHE A 157 -0.80 10.98 -25.86
N ASP A 158 -1.27 12.21 -25.63
CA ASP A 158 -1.03 13.32 -26.54
C ASP A 158 0.46 13.75 -26.53
N GLN A 159 1.18 13.53 -25.41
CA GLN A 159 2.62 13.81 -25.32
C GLN A 159 3.50 12.77 -26.04
N TYR A 160 3.22 11.47 -25.86
CA TYR A 160 4.08 10.39 -26.38
C TYR A 160 3.62 9.82 -27.72
N ASN A 161 2.36 10.05 -28.10
CA ASN A 161 1.77 9.65 -29.38
C ASN A 161 1.17 10.88 -30.08
N PRO A 162 2.00 11.87 -30.47
CA PRO A 162 1.51 13.05 -31.19
C PRO A 162 0.90 12.66 -32.54
N GLU A 163 0.06 13.52 -33.12
CA GLU A 163 -0.64 13.24 -34.38
C GLU A 163 0.32 12.71 -35.48
N GLY A 164 -0.05 11.58 -36.10
CA GLY A 164 0.76 10.92 -37.14
C GLY A 164 1.90 10.03 -36.63
N TYR A 165 1.97 9.71 -35.33
CA TYR A 165 2.95 8.77 -34.78
C TYR A 165 2.96 7.40 -35.47
N GLU A 166 4.15 6.86 -35.76
CA GLU A 166 4.31 5.57 -36.46
C GLU A 166 4.18 4.37 -35.52
N VAL A 167 4.65 4.48 -34.28
CA VAL A 167 4.67 3.37 -33.31
C VAL A 167 4.04 3.85 -32.02
N CYS A 168 3.00 3.14 -31.55
CA CYS A 168 2.34 3.50 -30.31
C CYS A 168 3.25 3.27 -29.11
N PHE A 169 3.40 4.27 -28.26
CA PHE A 169 4.18 4.16 -27.03
C PHE A 169 3.61 3.13 -26.05
N CYS A 170 2.28 2.91 -26.03
CA CYS A 170 1.63 1.95 -25.14
C CYS A 170 1.91 0.50 -25.54
N CYS A 171 1.55 0.14 -26.77
CA CYS A 171 1.55 -1.26 -27.23
C CYS A 171 2.78 -1.61 -28.08
N LYS A 172 3.62 -0.63 -28.41
CA LYS A 172 4.83 -0.77 -29.25
C LYS A 172 4.57 -1.35 -30.64
N LYS A 173 3.32 -1.33 -31.10
CA LYS A 173 2.92 -1.76 -32.46
C LYS A 173 2.99 -0.59 -33.43
N LYS A 174 3.34 -0.89 -34.68
CA LYS A 174 3.27 0.07 -35.80
C LYS A 174 1.80 0.41 -36.11
N GLN A 175 1.52 1.67 -36.41
CA GLN A 175 0.17 2.20 -36.65
C GLN A 175 -0.18 2.12 -38.13
N GLU A 176 -0.31 0.89 -38.61
CA GLU A 176 -0.69 0.56 -39.97
C GLU A 176 -1.90 -0.37 -39.94
N LEU A 177 -2.84 -0.14 -40.85
CA LEU A 177 -4.07 -0.90 -40.98
C LEU A 177 -4.23 -1.35 -42.43
N GLU A 178 -4.74 -2.57 -42.60
CA GLU A 178 -5.09 -3.09 -43.91
C GLU A 178 -6.51 -2.65 -44.29
N CYS A 179 -6.67 -2.12 -45.51
CA CYS A 179 -7.99 -1.78 -46.02
C CYS A 179 -8.77 -3.05 -46.42
N PRO A 180 -9.99 -3.29 -45.92
CA PRO A 180 -10.74 -4.52 -46.22
C PRO A 180 -11.30 -4.59 -47.66
N ILE A 181 -11.10 -3.55 -48.46
CA ILE A 181 -11.58 -3.48 -49.86
C ILE A 181 -10.45 -3.75 -50.84
N CYS A 182 -9.31 -3.07 -50.68
CA CYS A 182 -8.16 -3.20 -51.59
C CYS A 182 -7.00 -4.01 -51.02
N TYR A 183 -7.03 -4.38 -49.74
CA TYR A 183 -5.97 -5.09 -49.02
C TYR A 183 -4.61 -4.37 -49.01
N GLU A 184 -4.59 -3.07 -49.29
CA GLU A 184 -3.39 -2.24 -49.14
C GLU A 184 -3.21 -1.89 -47.66
N THR A 185 -2.01 -2.15 -47.13
CA THR A 185 -1.59 -1.72 -45.79
C THR A 185 -1.17 -0.25 -45.84
N LEU A 186 -1.87 0.59 -45.07
CA LEU A 186 -1.72 2.03 -45.09
C LEU A 186 -1.59 2.57 -43.67
N SER A 187 -0.96 3.74 -43.53
CA SER A 187 -0.93 4.47 -42.27
C SER A 187 -2.33 4.94 -41.87
N VAL A 188 -2.59 5.07 -40.57
CA VAL A 188 -3.90 5.50 -40.04
C VAL A 188 -4.38 6.83 -40.65
N ASN A 189 -3.47 7.76 -40.95
CA ASN A 189 -3.81 9.04 -41.59
C ASN A 189 -4.45 8.89 -42.99
N ASN A 190 -4.14 7.78 -43.68
CA ASN A 190 -4.70 7.45 -45.00
C ASN A 190 -5.98 6.60 -44.91
N MET A 191 -6.52 6.45 -43.70
CA MET A 191 -7.71 5.66 -43.41
C MET A 191 -8.85 6.54 -42.89
N VAL A 192 -10.06 6.17 -43.25
CA VAL A 192 -11.33 6.71 -42.74
C VAL A 192 -11.85 5.73 -41.70
N LYS A 193 -12.11 6.21 -40.49
CA LYS A 193 -12.79 5.44 -39.44
C LYS A 193 -14.30 5.55 -39.62
N SER A 194 -15.03 4.46 -39.38
CA SER A 194 -16.49 4.50 -39.31
C SER A 194 -16.98 5.30 -38.09
N ASP A 195 -18.11 5.99 -38.23
CA ASP A 195 -18.75 6.70 -37.11
C ASP A 195 -19.34 5.74 -36.08
N THR A 196 -19.89 4.59 -36.50
CA THR A 196 -20.63 3.68 -35.61
C THR A 196 -19.87 2.39 -35.27
N CYS A 197 -18.66 2.17 -35.79
CA CYS A 197 -17.88 0.98 -35.46
C CYS A 197 -16.37 1.25 -35.43
N ALA A 198 -15.57 0.27 -35.00
CA ALA A 198 -14.12 0.41 -34.88
C ALA A 198 -13.34 0.16 -36.19
N HIS A 199 -14.03 -0.21 -37.28
CA HIS A 199 -13.40 -0.57 -38.55
C HIS A 199 -13.00 0.66 -39.37
N HIS A 200 -11.96 0.49 -40.18
CA HIS A 200 -11.39 1.52 -41.03
C HIS A 200 -11.36 1.10 -42.50
N ILE A 201 -11.41 2.07 -43.41
CA ILE A 201 -11.32 1.88 -44.87
C ILE A 201 -10.41 2.97 -45.43
N CYS A 202 -9.59 2.70 -46.45
CA CYS A 202 -8.72 3.75 -46.99
C CYS A 202 -9.49 4.87 -47.72
N TRP A 203 -8.96 6.09 -47.66
CA TRP A 203 -9.54 7.26 -48.33
C TRP A 203 -9.74 7.05 -49.83
N LYS A 204 -8.84 6.30 -50.48
CA LYS A 204 -8.90 5.95 -51.90
C LYS A 204 -10.17 5.16 -52.23
N CYS A 205 -10.42 4.05 -51.53
CA CYS A 205 -11.62 3.25 -51.75
C CYS A 205 -12.90 4.01 -51.36
N TYR A 206 -12.87 4.74 -50.24
CA TYR A 206 -14.00 5.55 -49.80
C TYR A 206 -14.38 6.62 -50.84
N GLY A 207 -13.40 7.38 -51.33
CA GLY A 207 -13.61 8.42 -52.34
C GLY A 207 -14.01 7.86 -53.72
N GLN A 208 -13.46 6.71 -54.13
CA GLN A 208 -13.85 6.05 -55.38
C GLN A 208 -15.30 5.58 -55.36
N ALA A 209 -15.74 4.95 -54.26
CA ALA A 209 -17.12 4.53 -54.08
C ALA A 209 -18.08 5.72 -54.17
N TYR A 210 -17.73 6.85 -53.53
CA TYR A 210 -18.50 8.08 -53.62
C TYR A 210 -18.57 8.64 -55.04
N LYS A 211 -17.43 8.76 -55.74
CA LYS A 211 -17.37 9.23 -57.13
C LYS A 211 -18.13 8.32 -58.10
N GLY A 212 -18.17 7.01 -57.83
CA GLY A 212 -18.89 6.02 -58.61
C GLY A 212 -20.39 5.95 -58.33
N GLY A 213 -20.96 6.87 -57.55
CA GLY A 213 -22.39 6.92 -57.23
C GLY A 213 -22.86 5.83 -56.25
N ASN A 214 -21.94 5.08 -55.65
CA ASN A 214 -22.22 4.00 -54.71
C ASN A 214 -21.49 4.24 -53.38
N PRO A 215 -21.83 5.32 -52.64
CA PRO A 215 -21.13 5.66 -51.41
C PRO A 215 -21.23 4.54 -50.37
N ILE A 216 -20.14 4.36 -49.60
CA ILE A 216 -20.07 3.33 -48.55
C ILE A 216 -20.94 3.77 -47.38
N THR A 217 -22.17 3.26 -47.34
CA THR A 217 -23.15 3.53 -46.27
C THR A 217 -23.13 2.49 -45.16
N LYS A 218 -22.55 1.31 -45.43
CA LYS A 218 -22.40 0.21 -44.47
C LYS A 218 -20.95 -0.26 -44.45
N CYS A 219 -20.45 -0.58 -43.25
CA CYS A 219 -19.12 -1.14 -43.07
C CYS A 219 -18.98 -2.48 -43.82
N PRO A 220 -17.95 -2.66 -44.68
CA PRO A 220 -17.70 -3.93 -45.37
C PRO A 220 -17.44 -5.11 -44.43
N MET A 221 -16.94 -4.85 -43.22
CA MET A 221 -16.56 -5.86 -42.23
C MET A 221 -17.75 -6.32 -41.39
N CYS A 222 -18.47 -5.40 -40.75
CA CYS A 222 -19.54 -5.73 -39.80
C CYS A 222 -20.95 -5.33 -40.25
N ARG A 223 -21.09 -4.67 -41.41
CA ARG A 223 -22.35 -4.18 -41.98
C ARG A 223 -23.12 -3.15 -41.16
N SER A 224 -22.56 -2.68 -40.04
CA SER A 224 -23.05 -1.50 -39.30
C SER A 224 -23.03 -0.26 -40.20
N GLN A 225 -23.83 0.75 -39.87
CA GLN A 225 -23.88 2.01 -40.62
C GLN A 225 -22.50 2.68 -40.62
N PHE A 226 -21.96 3.06 -41.78
CA PHE A 226 -20.60 3.58 -41.83
C PHE A 226 -20.50 5.06 -41.45
N VAL A 227 -21.48 5.86 -41.92
CA VAL A 227 -21.61 7.29 -41.69
C VAL A 227 -22.97 7.58 -41.06
N GLU A 228 -23.01 8.33 -39.96
CA GLU A 228 -24.29 8.79 -39.39
C GLU A 228 -24.92 9.84 -40.31
N ARG A 229 -26.23 9.73 -40.57
CA ARG A 229 -26.94 10.76 -41.31
C ARG A 229 -27.18 11.93 -40.35
N THR A 230 -26.39 12.99 -40.48
CA THR A 230 -26.64 14.29 -39.86
C THR A 230 -27.77 15.04 -40.54
#